data_AF-A0A822AJ17-F1
#
_entry.id   AF-A0A822AJ17-F1
#
_cell.length_a   1.000
_cell.length_b   1.000
_cell.length_c   1.000
_cell.angle_alpha   90.00
_cell.angle_beta   90.00
_cell.angle_gamma   90.00
#
_symmetry.space_group_name_H-M   'P 1'
#
loop_
_entity.id
_entity.type
_entity.pdbx_description
1 polymer ?
#
loop_
_entity_poly.entity_id
_entity_poly.type
_entity_poly.pdbx_seq_one_letter_code
_entity_poly.pdbx_strand_id
1 'polypeptide(L)'
;MKRILPQIGNMNAAGLDQLVKQYHIKAPNTNNDLSEPIAFNLMFSTTIGATGQVKGYFRPEAAQGMFVNFKRLLEFNQGRLPFAAAQIGNAFRNEISPRSGLLRVR
;
A
#
# COMPACT_ATOMS: atom_id res chain seq x y z
N MET A 1 -16.47 -19.86 7.82
CA MET A 1 -15.77 -18.58 8.08
C MET A 1 -14.39 -18.70 8.74
N LYS A 2 -14.23 -19.39 9.89
CA LYS A 2 -12.93 -19.46 10.62
C LYS A 2 -11.72 -19.94 9.80
N ARG A 3 -11.91 -20.80 8.78
CA ARG A 3 -10.83 -21.24 7.87
C ARG A 3 -10.50 -20.25 6.75
N ILE A 4 -11.44 -19.38 6.38
CA ILE A 4 -11.32 -18.46 5.24
C ILE A 4 -10.64 -17.15 5.67
N LEU A 5 -10.99 -16.62 6.84
CA LEU A 5 -10.47 -15.34 7.35
C LEU A 5 -8.93 -15.22 7.30
N PRO A 6 -8.14 -16.24 7.69
CA PRO A 6 -6.68 -16.16 7.61
C PRO A 6 -6.13 -16.16 6.18
N GLN A 7 -6.92 -16.61 5.21
CA GLN A 7 -6.51 -16.79 3.82
C GLN A 7 -6.87 -15.59 2.94
N ILE A 8 -7.73 -14.66 3.41
CA ILE A 8 -8.23 -13.52 2.63
C ILE A 8 -7.09 -12.67 2.06
N GLY A 9 -6.03 -12.44 2.83
CA GLY A 9 -4.90 -11.62 2.39
C GLY A 9 -4.11 -12.19 1.21
N ASN A 10 -4.27 -13.48 0.91
CA ASN A 10 -3.58 -14.17 -0.19
C ASN A 10 -4.47 -14.33 -1.43
N MET A 11 -5.71 -13.85 -1.39
CA MET A 11 -6.66 -14.02 -2.48
C MET A 11 -6.48 -12.94 -3.55
N ASN A 12 -6.62 -13.33 -4.81
CA ASN A 12 -6.69 -12.41 -5.93
C ASN A 12 -8.11 -11.85 -6.10
N ALA A 13 -8.29 -10.90 -7.02
CA ALA A 13 -9.60 -10.27 -7.27
C ALA A 13 -10.71 -11.28 -7.60
N ALA A 14 -10.40 -12.31 -8.40
CA ALA A 14 -11.35 -13.35 -8.76
C ALA A 14 -11.80 -14.20 -7.56
N GLY A 15 -10.87 -14.57 -6.68
CA GLY A 15 -11.19 -15.30 -5.45
C GLY A 15 -12.03 -14.48 -4.48
N LEU A 16 -11.75 -13.17 -4.37
CA LEU A 16 -12.56 -12.24 -3.58
C LEU A 16 -13.98 -12.10 -4.15
N ASP A 17 -14.12 -11.98 -5.47
CA ASP A 17 -15.41 -11.88 -6.15
C ASP A 17 -16.28 -13.13 -5.93
N GLN A 18 -15.68 -14.32 -6.03
CA GLN A 18 -16.36 -15.58 -5.72
C GLN A 18 -16.90 -15.61 -4.29
N LEU A 19 -16.14 -15.13 -3.31
CA LEU A 19 -16.60 -15.06 -1.93
C LEU A 19 -17.71 -14.03 -1.73
N VAL A 20 -17.62 -12.87 -2.38
CA VAL A 20 -18.69 -11.85 -2.35
C VAL A 20 -20.00 -12.43 -2.87
N LYS A 21 -19.95 -13.17 -3.98
CA LYS A 21 -21.12 -13.86 -4.56
C LYS A 21 -21.63 -15.00 -3.68
N GLN A 22 -20.73 -15.88 -3.20
CA GLN A 22 -21.07 -17.03 -2.37
C GLN A 22 -21.76 -16.64 -1.05
N TYR A 23 -21.29 -15.56 -0.43
CA TYR A 23 -21.83 -15.09 0.85
C TYR A 23 -22.84 -13.93 0.71
N HIS A 24 -23.23 -13.60 -0.53
CA HIS A 24 -24.15 -12.50 -0.84
C HIS A 24 -23.80 -11.19 -0.11
N ILE A 25 -22.51 -10.82 -0.12
CA ILE A 25 -22.01 -9.64 0.60
C ILE A 25 -22.51 -8.37 -0.09
N LYS A 26 -23.15 -7.49 0.68
CA LYS A 26 -23.70 -6.21 0.23
C LYS A 26 -23.05 -5.03 0.97
N ALA A 27 -23.28 -3.82 0.48
CA ALA A 27 -22.80 -2.61 1.12
C ALA A 27 -23.38 -2.48 2.54
N PRO A 28 -22.56 -2.24 3.58
CA PRO A 28 -23.00 -2.30 4.97
C PRO A 28 -24.01 -1.21 5.36
N ASN A 29 -24.00 -0.07 4.66
CA ASN A 29 -24.85 1.08 5.01
C ASN A 29 -26.14 1.14 4.17
N THR A 30 -26.11 0.67 2.92
CA THR A 30 -27.20 0.85 1.96
C THR A 30 -27.78 -0.46 1.45
N ASN A 31 -27.18 -1.60 1.80
CA ASN A 31 -27.58 -2.92 1.32
C ASN A 31 -27.56 -3.08 -0.21
N ASN A 32 -26.85 -2.21 -0.92
CA ASN A 32 -26.65 -2.28 -2.36
C ASN A 32 -25.70 -3.42 -2.73
N ASP A 33 -25.85 -3.95 -3.94
CA ASP A 33 -24.90 -4.92 -4.49
C ASP A 33 -23.53 -4.27 -4.74
N LEU A 34 -22.47 -5.02 -4.50
CA LEU A 34 -21.09 -4.56 -4.70
C LEU A 34 -20.68 -4.79 -6.16
N SER A 35 -19.89 -3.86 -6.70
CA SER A 35 -19.20 -4.06 -7.97
C SER A 35 -18.07 -5.07 -7.83
N GLU A 36 -17.55 -5.54 -8.96
CA GLU A 36 -16.39 -6.43 -8.97
C GLU A 36 -15.18 -5.79 -8.25
N PRO A 37 -14.38 -6.59 -7.51
CA PRO A 37 -13.20 -6.09 -6.82
C PRO A 37 -12.17 -5.57 -7.83
N ILE A 38 -11.74 -4.32 -7.66
CA ILE A 38 -10.69 -3.70 -8.46
C ILE A 38 -9.45 -3.36 -7.63
N ALA A 39 -8.28 -3.45 -8.26
CA ALA A 39 -7.04 -3.00 -7.63
C ALA A 39 -7.00 -1.47 -7.59
N PHE A 40 -6.73 -0.91 -6.41
CA PHE A 40 -6.60 0.52 -6.21
C PHE A 40 -5.20 0.86 -5.69
N ASN A 41 -4.53 1.80 -6.35
CA ASN A 41 -3.21 2.24 -5.94
C ASN A 41 -3.30 3.20 -4.75
N LEU A 42 -2.67 2.83 -3.64
CA LEU A 42 -2.65 3.61 -2.40
C LEU A 42 -1.60 4.73 -2.41
N MET A 43 -0.84 4.93 -3.48
CA MET A 43 0.10 6.05 -3.54
C MET A 43 -0.62 7.35 -3.90
N PHE A 44 -0.33 8.43 -3.19
CA PHE A 44 -0.75 9.76 -3.60
C PHE A 44 0.05 10.20 -4.81
N SER A 45 -0.61 10.42 -5.95
CA SER A 45 0.02 10.99 -7.14
C SER A 45 0.08 12.51 -7.07
N THR A 46 1.17 13.08 -7.55
CA THR A 46 1.35 14.51 -7.76
C THR A 46 2.07 14.75 -9.08
N THR A 47 2.22 16.01 -9.46
CA THR A 47 2.96 16.42 -10.64
C THR A 47 4.10 17.35 -10.24
N ILE A 48 5.30 17.08 -10.73
CA ILE A 48 6.53 17.79 -10.38
C ILE A 48 6.84 18.80 -11.49
N GLY A 49 7.07 20.05 -11.09
CA GLY A 49 7.43 21.15 -11.99
C GLY A 49 6.23 21.83 -12.66
N ALA A 50 6.46 23.02 -13.23
CA ALA A 50 5.40 23.86 -13.81
C ALA A 50 4.80 23.30 -15.10
N THR A 51 5.53 22.47 -15.84
CA THR A 51 5.10 21.91 -17.14
C THR A 51 4.13 20.76 -17.00
N GLY A 52 3.98 20.19 -15.80
CA GLY A 52 3.06 19.09 -15.55
C GLY A 52 3.49 17.73 -16.15
N GLN A 53 4.68 17.63 -16.73
CA GLN A 53 5.09 16.44 -17.48
C GLN A 53 5.64 15.31 -16.61
N VAL A 54 6.15 15.65 -15.41
CA VAL A 54 6.76 14.67 -14.52
C VAL A 54 5.76 14.23 -13.46
N LYS A 55 5.24 13.01 -13.59
CA LYS A 55 4.37 12.42 -12.57
C LYS A 55 5.21 11.92 -11.40
N GLY A 56 4.90 12.41 -10.21
CA GLY A 56 5.51 11.99 -8.95
C GLY A 56 4.52 11.27 -8.04
N TYR A 57 5.05 10.65 -6.99
CA TYR A 57 4.25 10.06 -5.94
C TYR A 57 4.83 10.44 -4.58
N PHE A 58 3.96 10.66 -3.60
CA PHE A 58 4.42 10.67 -2.21
C PHE A 58 4.86 9.26 -1.82
N ARG A 59 5.98 9.16 -1.10
CA ARG A 59 6.54 7.87 -0.71
C ARG A 59 5.56 7.10 0.20
N PRO A 60 5.21 5.84 -0.13
CA PRO A 60 4.35 5.01 0.72
C PRO A 60 5.10 4.31 1.86
N GLU A 61 6.43 4.45 1.88
CA GLU A 61 7.36 3.90 2.86
C GLU A 61 8.70 4.67 2.84
N ALA A 62 9.58 4.40 3.82
CA ALA A 62 10.90 5.03 3.91
C ALA A 62 12.03 4.22 3.23
N ALA A 63 11.79 2.96 2.85
CA ALA A 63 12.84 2.03 2.43
C ALA A 63 13.53 2.40 1.11
N GLN A 64 12.76 2.88 0.13
CA GLN A 64 13.26 3.18 -1.22
C GLN A 64 14.46 4.15 -1.21
N GLY A 65 14.46 5.15 -0.32
CA GLY A 65 15.57 6.09 -0.19
C GLY A 65 16.89 5.41 0.20
N MET A 66 16.83 4.36 1.02
CA MET A 66 18.01 3.59 1.40
C MET A 66 18.52 2.72 0.24
N PHE A 67 17.61 2.11 -0.54
CA PHE A 67 18.00 1.30 -1.69
C PHE A 67 18.65 2.12 -2.80
N VAL A 68 18.10 3.31 -3.11
CA VAL A 68 18.70 4.23 -4.09
C VAL A 68 20.10 4.68 -3.66
N ASN A 69 20.35 4.80 -2.34
CA ASN A 69 21.64 5.19 -1.78
C ASN A 69 22.53 4.02 -1.36
N PHE A 70 22.19 2.77 -1.71
CA PHE A 70 22.87 1.58 -1.19
C PHE A 70 24.40 1.61 -1.38
N LYS A 71 24.87 2.03 -2.56
CA LYS A 71 26.31 2.10 -2.86
C LYS A 71 27.07 2.97 -1.86
N ARG A 72 26.56 4.18 -1.57
CA ARG A 72 27.16 5.12 -0.61
C ARG A 72 27.11 4.58 0.82
N LEU A 73 26.01 3.92 1.18
CA LEU A 73 25.85 3.30 2.50
C LEU A 73 26.81 2.12 2.72
N LEU A 74 27.03 1.31 1.68
CA LEU A 74 27.98 0.21 1.70
C LEU A 74 29.43 0.71 1.75
N GLU A 75 29.76 1.76 0.99
CA GLU A 75 31.06 2.43 1.03
C GLU A 75 31.38 2.96 2.44
N PHE A 76 30.39 3.50 3.15
CA PHE A 76 30.55 3.90 4.54
C PHE A 76 30.94 2.74 5.47
N ASN A 77 30.45 1.52 5.18
CA ASN A 77 30.87 0.31 5.88
C ASN A 77 32.09 -0.39 5.23
N GLN A 78 32.88 0.35 4.44
CA GLN A 78 34.08 -0.17 3.76
C GLN A 78 33.82 -1.41 2.89
N GLY A 79 32.62 -1.52 2.32
CA GLY A 79 32.23 -2.67 1.51
C GLY A 79 31.93 -3.95 2.30
N ARG A 80 31.89 -3.90 3.64
CA ARG A 80 31.68 -5.09 4.47
C ARG A 80 30.18 -5.33 4.70
N LEU A 81 29.81 -6.60 4.83
CA LEU A 81 28.46 -7.04 5.21
C LEU A 81 28.54 -7.85 6.51
N PRO A 82 27.48 -7.88 7.34
CA PRO A 82 26.23 -7.12 7.20
C PRO A 82 26.39 -5.66 7.64
N PHE A 83 25.54 -4.77 7.10
CA PHE A 83 25.33 -3.42 7.63
C PHE A 83 23.84 -3.10 7.64
N ALA A 84 23.48 -2.09 8.44
CA ALA A 84 22.11 -1.59 8.50
C ALA A 84 22.09 -0.07 8.26
N ALA A 85 21.03 0.40 7.62
CA ALA A 85 20.68 1.80 7.53
C ALA A 85 19.26 1.99 8.06
N ALA A 86 18.99 3.14 8.66
CA ALA A 86 17.68 3.46 9.22
C ALA A 86 17.26 4.86 8.78
N GLN A 87 15.95 5.06 8.59
CA GLN A 87 15.37 6.35 8.26
C GLN A 87 14.09 6.55 9.06
N ILE A 88 13.98 7.70 9.74
CA ILE A 88 12.76 8.14 10.42
C ILE A 88 12.14 9.26 9.61
N GLY A 89 10.86 9.14 9.28
CA GLY A 89 10.12 10.18 8.59
C GLY A 89 8.74 9.73 8.15
N ASN A 90 7.94 10.69 7.66
CA ASN A 90 6.57 10.44 7.26
C ASN A 90 6.50 9.63 5.96
N ALA A 91 5.47 8.80 5.84
CA ALA A 91 5.08 8.06 4.66
C ALA A 91 3.57 8.23 4.47
N PHE A 92 3.12 8.20 3.22
CA PHE A 92 1.75 8.56 2.87
C PHE A 92 1.06 7.41 2.15
N ARG A 93 -0.14 7.05 2.59
CA ARG A 93 -0.98 6.01 1.98
C ARG A 93 -2.39 6.53 1.81
N ASN A 94 -2.86 6.61 0.57
CA ASN A 94 -4.21 7.01 0.19
C ASN A 94 -5.23 5.93 0.54
N GLU A 95 -5.42 5.72 1.84
CA GLU A 95 -6.27 4.68 2.41
C GLU A 95 -7.74 4.82 1.94
N ILE A 96 -8.30 3.71 1.46
CA ILE A 96 -9.61 3.65 0.78
C ILE A 96 -10.74 4.08 1.72
N SER A 97 -10.71 3.59 2.97
CA SER A 97 -11.67 3.99 4.01
C SER A 97 -10.99 4.01 5.39
N PRO A 98 -10.49 5.17 5.86
CA PRO A 98 -9.83 5.28 7.15
C PRO A 98 -10.86 5.21 8.28
N ARG A 99 -11.11 3.99 8.78
CA ARG A 99 -12.09 3.71 9.84
C ARG A 99 -11.44 3.01 11.02
N SER A 100 -10.37 3.57 11.60
CA SER A 100 -9.72 2.99 12.80
C SER A 100 -8.88 3.99 13.61
N GLY A 101 -9.19 5.30 13.53
CA GLY A 101 -8.39 6.33 14.20
C GLY A 101 -6.90 6.24 13.83
N LEU A 102 -6.03 6.27 14.83
CA LEU A 102 -4.57 6.19 14.63
C LEU A 102 -4.07 4.89 14.00
N LEU A 103 -4.87 3.81 14.00
CA LEU A 103 -4.46 2.55 13.35
C LEU A 103 -4.50 2.64 11.82
N ARG A 104 -5.26 3.57 11.25
CA ARG A 104 -5.38 3.77 9.79
C ARG A 104 -5.44 5.25 9.46
N VAL A 105 -4.26 5.82 9.23
CA VAL A 105 -4.05 7.21 8.81
C VAL A 105 -3.60 7.29 7.34
N ARG A 106 -3.54 8.50 6.80
CA ARG A 106 -3.12 8.78 5.43
C ARG A 106 -1.71 9.36 5.37
#